data_AF-A0A6A7AHK1-F1
#
_entry.id   AF-A0A6A7AHK1-F1
#
_cell.length_a   1.000
_cell.length_b   1.000
_cell.length_c   1.000
_cell.angle_alpha   90.00
_cell.angle_beta   90.00
_cell.angle_gamma   90.00
#
_symmetry.space_group_name_H-M   'P 1'
#
loop_
_entity.id
_entity.type
_entity.pdbx_description
1 polymer ?
#
loop_
_entity_poly.entity_id
_entity_poly.type
_entity_poly.pdbx_seq_one_letter_code
_entity_poly.pdbx_strand_id
1 'polypeptide(L)'
;MPPFWTIGTLFGASSVMIGAFGAHGLKKRIADPAKLANWGTAAQYQLIHSCVLTFASVVSPQNTLAMGLFTAGMTMFSGSIYLLVLDAQRFKFLGPVTPLGGVCLIAGWVALAVRGRPVGWKAR
;
A
#
# COMPACT_ATOMS: atom_id res chain seq x y z
N MET A 1 2.47 14.00 -16.51
CA MET A 1 3.07 13.49 -15.26
C MET A 1 3.15 11.97 -15.35
N PRO A 2 4.17 11.31 -14.79
CA PRO A 2 4.27 9.85 -14.82
C PRO A 2 3.03 9.23 -14.15
N PRO A 3 2.44 8.15 -14.70
CA PRO A 3 1.20 7.57 -14.18
C PRO A 3 1.29 7.19 -12.70
N PHE A 4 2.48 6.80 -12.23
CA PHE A 4 2.73 6.41 -10.84
C PHE A 4 2.61 7.54 -9.82
N TRP A 5 2.83 8.80 -10.22
CA TRP A 5 2.59 9.94 -9.33
C TRP A 5 1.11 10.00 -8.94
N THR A 6 0.23 9.95 -9.93
CA THR A 6 -1.23 9.97 -9.75
C THR A 6 -1.70 8.75 -8.97
N ILE A 7 -1.15 7.56 -9.26
CA ILE A 7 -1.49 6.35 -8.51
C ILE A 7 -1.11 6.53 -7.03
N GLY A 8 0.13 6.94 -6.73
CA GLY A 8 0.58 7.15 -5.36
C GLY A 8 -0.29 8.15 -4.60
N THR A 9 -0.63 9.29 -5.19
CA THR A 9 -1.47 10.29 -4.52
C THR A 9 -2.91 9.80 -4.29
N LEU A 10 -3.49 9.03 -5.22
CA LEU A 10 -4.81 8.43 -5.03
C LEU A 10 -4.80 7.32 -3.97
N PHE A 11 -3.74 6.51 -3.90
CA PHE A 11 -3.57 5.53 -2.83
C PHE A 11 -3.41 6.20 -1.46
N GLY A 12 -2.70 7.33 -1.39
CA GLY A 12 -2.57 8.12 -0.17
C GLY A 12 -3.90 8.72 0.28
N ALA A 13 -4.62 9.38 -0.63
CA ALA A 13 -5.92 9.97 -0.34
C ALA A 13 -6.94 8.92 0.12
N SER A 14 -7.00 7.76 -0.56
CA SER A 14 -7.88 6.67 -0.16
C SER A 14 -7.48 6.04 1.17
N SER A 15 -6.18 5.92 1.48
CA SER A 15 -5.72 5.45 2.79
C SER A 15 -6.19 6.36 3.92
N VAL A 16 -6.08 7.69 3.76
CA VAL A 16 -6.57 8.65 4.77
C VAL A 16 -8.07 8.49 4.98
N MET A 17 -8.86 8.40 3.90
CA MET A 17 -10.31 8.20 3.97
C MET A 17 -10.68 6.88 4.68
N ILE A 18 -10.04 5.78 4.29
CA ILE A 18 -10.27 4.44 4.85
C ILE A 18 -9.82 4.37 6.31
N GLY A 19 -8.68 4.96 6.66
CA GLY A 19 -8.17 5.05 8.03
C GLY A 19 -9.10 5.87 8.93
N ALA A 20 -9.57 7.03 8.45
CA ALA A 20 -10.54 7.86 9.16
C ALA A 20 -11.87 7.12 9.38
N PHE A 21 -12.36 6.41 8.35
CA PHE A 21 -13.52 5.55 8.46
C PHE A 21 -13.30 4.45 9.50
N GLY A 22 -12.13 3.82 9.55
CA GLY A 22 -11.75 2.83 10.56
C GLY A 22 -11.88 3.36 11.99
N ALA A 23 -11.28 4.51 12.25
CA ALA A 23 -11.20 5.11 13.59
C ALA A 23 -12.54 5.65 14.10
N HIS A 24 -13.36 6.24 13.23
CA HIS A 24 -14.58 6.97 13.63
C HIS A 24 -15.88 6.25 13.28
N GLY A 25 -15.90 5.52 12.16
CA GLY A 25 -17.08 4.85 11.62
C GLY A 25 -17.11 3.36 11.94
N LEU A 26 -16.11 2.61 11.49
CA LEU A 26 -16.05 1.15 11.58
C LEU A 26 -16.00 0.65 13.02
N LYS A 27 -15.30 1.36 13.91
CA LYS A 27 -15.25 1.05 15.35
C LYS A 27 -16.64 1.05 16.02
N LYS A 28 -17.63 1.75 15.46
CA LYS A 28 -19.03 1.72 15.94
C LYS A 28 -19.83 0.51 15.43
N ARG A 29 -19.29 -0.23 14.46
CA ARG A 29 -19.95 -1.36 13.77
C ARG A 29 -19.29 -2.70 14.10
N ILE A 30 -18.00 -2.70 14.40
CA ILE A 30 -17.21 -3.91 14.71
C ILE A 30 -16.70 -3.81 16.15
N ALA A 31 -17.07 -4.79 16.98
CA ALA A 31 -16.61 -4.89 18.38
C ALA A 31 -15.25 -5.58 18.53
N ASP A 32 -14.87 -6.43 17.56
CA ASP A 32 -13.63 -7.21 17.57
C ASP A 32 -12.39 -6.29 17.44
N PRO A 33 -11.56 -6.16 18.48
CA PRO A 33 -10.38 -5.29 18.46
C PRO A 33 -9.33 -5.75 17.44
N ALA A 34 -9.21 -7.05 17.17
CA ALA A 34 -8.23 -7.57 16.22
C ALA A 34 -8.57 -7.16 14.78
N LYS A 35 -9.86 -7.18 14.43
CA LYS A 35 -10.33 -6.68 13.12
C LYS A 35 -10.05 -5.19 12.94
N LEU A 36 -10.28 -4.38 13.97
CA LEU A 36 -9.96 -2.95 13.93
C LEU A 36 -8.46 -2.69 13.84
N ALA A 37 -7.63 -3.46 14.54
CA ALA A 37 -6.18 -3.39 14.44
C ALA A 37 -5.68 -3.76 13.03
N ASN A 38 -6.25 -4.81 12.44
CA ASN A 38 -5.93 -5.22 11.07
C ASN A 38 -6.32 -4.13 10.05
N TRP A 39 -7.50 -3.51 10.21
CA TRP A 39 -7.91 -2.37 9.39
C TRP A 39 -6.91 -1.21 9.48
N GLY A 40 -6.51 -0.84 10.70
CA GLY A 40 -5.51 0.19 10.94
C GLY A 40 -4.15 -0.13 10.30
N THR A 41 -3.71 -1.37 10.41
CA THR A 41 -2.46 -1.85 9.78
C THR A 41 -2.53 -1.73 8.26
N ALA A 42 -3.64 -2.16 7.65
CA ALA A 42 -3.83 -2.05 6.21
C ALA A 42 -3.79 -0.58 5.73
N ALA A 43 -4.47 0.33 6.45
CA ALA A 43 -4.44 1.77 6.17
C ALA A 43 -3.02 2.34 6.29
N GLN A 44 -2.31 2.04 7.39
CA GLN A 44 -0.96 2.50 7.61
C GLN A 44 0.01 2.02 6.52
N TYR A 45 -0.04 0.73 6.17
CA TYR A 45 0.79 0.17 5.10
C TYR A 45 0.48 0.82 3.75
N GLN A 46 -0.80 1.05 3.44
CA GLN A 46 -1.19 1.76 2.23
C GLN A 46 -0.65 3.19 2.22
N LEU A 47 -0.73 3.92 3.34
CA LEU A 47 -0.27 5.30 3.41
C LEU A 47 1.25 5.39 3.20
N ILE A 48 2.02 4.59 3.95
CA ILE A 48 3.49 4.60 3.88
C ILE A 48 3.94 4.31 2.44
N HIS A 49 3.44 3.24 1.83
CA HIS A 49 3.88 2.84 0.50
C HIS A 49 3.34 3.75 -0.60
N SER A 50 2.23 4.45 -0.38
CA SER A 50 1.76 5.51 -1.28
C SER A 50 2.72 6.70 -1.31
N CYS A 51 3.20 7.14 -0.15
CA CYS A 51 4.21 8.19 -0.05
C CYS A 51 5.51 7.77 -0.73
N VAL A 52 5.95 6.53 -0.51
CA VAL A 52 7.15 5.96 -1.16
C VAL A 52 6.98 5.89 -2.68
N LEU A 53 5.81 5.47 -3.17
CA LEU A 53 5.49 5.43 -4.60
C LEU A 53 5.53 6.82 -5.23
N THR A 54 4.86 7.80 -4.60
CA THR A 54 4.87 9.20 -5.05
C THR A 54 6.31 9.75 -5.07
N PHE A 55 7.09 9.51 -4.02
CA PHE A 55 8.48 9.91 -3.95
C PHE A 55 9.33 9.25 -5.03
N ALA A 56 9.25 7.93 -5.18
CA ALA A 56 9.98 7.15 -6.18
C ALA A 56 9.67 7.63 -7.61
N SER A 57 8.43 8.03 -7.88
CA SER A 57 8.02 8.56 -9.19
C SER A 57 8.70 9.88 -9.56
N VAL A 58 9.26 10.61 -8.58
CA VAL A 58 10.04 11.84 -8.81
C VAL A 58 11.53 11.55 -8.83
N VAL A 59 12.04 10.82 -7.84
CA VAL A 59 13.50 10.67 -7.65
C VAL A 59 14.12 9.55 -8.48
N SER A 60 13.33 8.55 -8.85
CA SER A 60 13.76 7.42 -9.67
C SER A 60 12.65 6.98 -10.64
N PRO A 61 12.20 7.88 -11.54
CA PRO A 61 11.07 7.60 -12.44
C PRO A 61 11.33 6.43 -13.40
N GLN A 62 12.58 6.05 -13.61
CA GLN A 62 12.98 4.91 -14.43
C GLN A 62 12.77 3.56 -13.71
N ASN A 63 12.63 3.54 -12.38
CA ASN A 63 12.45 2.33 -11.59
C ASN A 63 10.97 1.89 -11.55
N THR A 64 10.41 1.62 -12.73
CA THR A 64 9.01 1.18 -12.89
C THR A 64 8.72 -0.14 -12.20
N LEU A 65 9.74 -1.00 -12.01
CA LEU A 65 9.61 -2.25 -11.27
C LEU A 65 9.25 -2.00 -9.80
N ALA A 66 10.00 -1.14 -9.10
CA ALA A 66 9.70 -0.80 -7.70
C ALA A 66 8.31 -0.17 -7.56
N MET A 67 7.97 0.77 -8.46
CA MET A 67 6.69 1.45 -8.45
C MET A 67 5.51 0.50 -8.73
N GLY A 68 5.68 -0.44 -9.66
CA GLY A 68 4.70 -1.49 -9.95
C GLY A 68 4.51 -2.45 -8.78
N LEU A 69 5.60 -2.86 -8.13
CA LEU A 69 5.58 -3.72 -6.95
C LEU A 69 4.88 -3.06 -5.76
N PHE A 70 5.10 -1.76 -5.50
CA PHE A 70 4.36 -1.04 -4.46
C PHE A 70 2.87 -0.93 -4.79
N THR A 71 2.52 -0.63 -6.05
CA THR A 71 1.12 -0.53 -6.49
C THR A 71 0.40 -1.88 -6.31
N ALA A 72 0.98 -2.97 -6.80
CA ALA A 72 0.45 -4.31 -6.66
C ALA A 72 0.40 -4.74 -5.18
N GLY A 73 1.46 -4.47 -4.42
CA GLY A 73 1.57 -4.78 -3.01
C GLY A 73 0.52 -4.09 -2.15
N MET A 74 0.28 -2.78 -2.33
CA MET A 74 -0.79 -2.08 -1.61
C MET A 74 -2.17 -2.63 -1.96
N THR A 75 -2.42 -2.90 -3.24
CA THR A 75 -3.70 -3.44 -3.71
C THR A 75 -3.98 -4.81 -3.09
N MET A 76 -2.98 -5.71 -3.13
CA MET A 76 -3.12 -7.07 -2.64
C MET A 76 -3.07 -7.16 -1.12
N PHE A 77 -2.17 -6.44 -0.44
CA PHE A 77 -2.00 -6.49 1.01
C PHE A 77 -3.11 -5.73 1.72
N SER A 78 -3.22 -4.42 1.48
CA SER A 78 -4.18 -3.57 2.19
C SER A 78 -5.61 -3.82 1.71
N GLY A 79 -5.81 -3.93 0.39
CA GLY A 79 -7.13 -4.18 -0.21
C GLY A 79 -7.78 -5.47 0.29
N SER A 80 -7.03 -6.58 0.34
CA SER A 80 -7.55 -7.86 0.85
C SER A 80 -7.91 -7.78 2.33
N ILE A 81 -7.08 -7.14 3.17
CA ILE A 81 -7.38 -6.98 4.61
C ILE A 81 -8.65 -6.17 4.81
N TYR A 82 -8.86 -5.06 4.06
CA TYR A 82 -10.11 -4.31 4.18
C TYR A 82 -11.34 -5.16 3.87
N LEU A 83 -11.29 -5.93 2.77
CA LEU A 83 -12.39 -6.81 2.38
C LEU A 83 -12.63 -7.92 3.41
N LEU A 84 -11.56 -8.55 3.92
CA LEU A 84 -11.65 -9.58 4.96
C LEU A 84 -12.19 -9.03 6.29
N VAL A 85 -11.90 -7.78 6.65
CA VAL A 85 -12.46 -7.13 7.83
C VAL A 85 -13.95 -6.85 7.66
N LEU A 86 -14.37 -6.40 6.48
CA LEU A 86 -15.78 -6.11 6.18
C LEU A 86 -16.63 -7.39 6.12
N ASP A 87 -16.14 -8.44 5.48
CA ASP A 87 -16.85 -9.72 5.36
C ASP A 87 -15.88 -10.89 5.13
N ALA A 88 -15.38 -11.46 6.23
CA ALA A 88 -14.43 -12.56 6.19
C ALA A 88 -15.00 -13.83 5.52
N GLN A 89 -16.31 -14.10 5.61
CA GLN A 89 -16.91 -15.30 5.04
C GLN A 89 -16.99 -15.20 3.52
N ARG A 90 -17.46 -14.05 3.03
CA ARG A 90 -17.54 -13.78 1.59
C ARG A 90 -16.15 -13.68 0.94
N PHE A 91 -15.19 -13.07 1.63
CA PHE A 91 -13.88 -12.76 1.08
C PHE A 91 -12.76 -13.71 1.53
N LYS A 92 -13.08 -14.86 2.16
CA LYS A 92 -12.08 -15.82 2.68
C LYS A 92 -10.99 -16.22 1.69
N PHE A 93 -11.32 -16.27 0.40
CA PHE A 93 -10.40 -16.64 -0.68
C PHE A 93 -9.28 -15.60 -0.89
N LEU A 94 -9.43 -14.39 -0.35
CA LEU A 94 -8.40 -13.35 -0.35
C LEU A 94 -7.37 -13.53 0.75
N GLY A 95 -7.56 -14.45 1.70
CA GLY A 95 -6.60 -14.70 2.78
C GLY A 95 -5.16 -14.96 2.27
N PRO A 96 -4.97 -15.85 1.28
CA PRO A 96 -3.66 -16.07 0.66
C PRO A 96 -3.13 -14.90 -0.18
N VAL A 97 -3.96 -13.91 -0.53
CA VAL A 97 -3.55 -12.73 -1.32
C VAL A 97 -2.76 -11.74 -0.47
N THR A 98 -3.10 -11.61 0.82
CA THR A 98 -2.39 -10.74 1.77
C THR A 98 -0.86 -10.99 1.80
N PRO A 99 -0.36 -12.22 2.05
CA PRO A 99 1.08 -12.47 2.09
C PRO A 99 1.77 -12.22 0.74
N LEU A 100 1.11 -12.50 -0.39
CA LEU A 100 1.65 -12.17 -1.73
C LEU A 100 1.81 -10.66 -1.89
N GLY A 101 0.84 -9.87 -1.42
CA GLY A 101 0.96 -8.43 -1.34
C GLY A 101 2.16 -7.98 -0.49
N GLY A 102 2.38 -8.61 0.66
CA GLY A 102 3.53 -8.35 1.53
C GLY A 102 4.87 -8.63 0.82
N VAL A 103 4.97 -9.74 0.08
CA VAL A 103 6.15 -10.05 -0.73
C VAL A 103 6.38 -8.99 -1.81
N CYS A 104 5.33 -8.50 -2.47
CA CYS A 104 5.46 -7.40 -3.43
C CYS A 104 5.96 -6.10 -2.77
N LEU A 105 5.45 -5.75 -1.58
CA LEU A 105 5.93 -4.57 -0.86
C LEU A 105 7.42 -4.69 -0.50
N ILE A 106 7.85 -5.85 0.02
CA ILE A 106 9.27 -6.14 0.32
C ILE A 106 10.12 -6.04 -0.95
N ALA A 107 9.70 -6.70 -2.04
CA ALA A 107 10.40 -6.67 -3.32
C ALA A 107 10.46 -5.24 -3.89
N GLY A 108 9.44 -4.41 -3.66
CA GLY A 108 9.43 -3.00 -4.06
C GLY A 108 10.52 -2.20 -3.36
N TRP A 109 10.70 -2.38 -2.05
CA TRP A 109 11.80 -1.77 -1.29
C TRP A 109 13.18 -2.24 -1.77
N VAL A 110 13.34 -3.54 -2.00
CA VAL A 110 14.59 -4.11 -2.53
C VAL A 110 14.90 -3.55 -3.92
N ALA A 111 13.89 -3.48 -4.80
CA ALA A 111 14.04 -2.90 -6.13
C ALA A 111 14.40 -1.41 -6.06
N LEU A 112 13.85 -0.67 -5.09
CA LEU A 112 14.22 0.72 -4.85
C LEU A 112 15.68 0.84 -4.38
N ALA A 113 16.16 -0.04 -3.51
CA ALA A 113 17.55 -0.02 -3.06
C ALA A 113 18.55 -0.35 -4.18
N VAL A 114 18.25 -1.33 -5.04
CA VAL A 114 19.17 -1.79 -6.09
C VAL A 114 19.15 -0.89 -7.33
N ARG A 115 17.98 -0.37 -7.71
CA ARG A 115 17.80 0.41 -8.95
C ARG A 115 17.47 1.88 -8.73
N GLY A 116 17.16 2.28 -7.51
CA GLY A 116 16.88 3.67 -7.12
C GLY A 116 18.15 4.47 -6.93
N ARG A 117 18.91 4.69 -8.00
CA ARG A 117 19.92 5.75 -8.00
C ARG A 117 19.18 7.07 -8.28
N PRO A 118 19.20 8.05 -7.36
CA PRO A 118 18.53 9.32 -7.59
C PRO A 118 19.02 9.94 -8.89
N VAL A 119 18.12 10.55 -9.66
CA VAL A 119 18.49 11.35 -10.84
C VAL A 119 19.49 12.44 -10.38
N GLY A 120 20.78 12.25 -10.68
CA GLY A 120 21.86 13.12 -10.19
C GLY A 120 23.03 12.41 -9.50
N TRP A 121 22.89 11.14 -9.09
CA TRP A 121 23.98 10.33 -8.50
C TRP A 121 24.99 9.81 -9.55
N LYS A 122 25.06 10.39 -10.75
CA LYS A 122 26.24 10.13 -11.60
C LYS A 122 27.43 10.71 -10.84
N ALA A 123 28.28 9.82 -10.33
CA ALA A 123 29.44 10.14 -9.52
C ALA A 123 30.16 11.37 -10.08
N ARG A 124 30.20 12.44 -9.27
CA ARG A 124 31.38 13.30 -9.27
C ARG A 124 32.53 12.49 -8.67
#